data_AF-W2STZ6-F1
#
_entry.id   AF-W2STZ6-F1
#
_cell.length_a   1.000
_cell.length_b   1.000
_cell.length_c   1.000
_cell.angle_alpha   90.00
_cell.angle_beta   90.00
_cell.angle_gamma   90.00
#
_symmetry.space_group_name_H-M   'P 1'
#
loop_
_entity.id
_entity.type
_entity.pdbx_description
1 polymer ?
#
loop_
_entity_poly.entity_id
_entity_poly.type
_entity_poly.pdbx_seq_one_letter_code
_entity_poly.pdbx_strand_id
1 'polypeptide(L)'
;LSASSLEIFSRLEIQTVGGIKEKVLGAHRAGLRRVILPLANQRDVDQVDKTIKADMDIQFSSDIDDLLQKIMERDNTVNVLSKL
;
A
#
# COMPACT_ATOMS: atom_id res chain seq x y z
N LEU A 1 9.38 15.14 -40.96
CA LEU A 1 9.79 14.76 -39.60
C LEU A 1 9.80 16.01 -38.74
N SER A 2 8.68 16.31 -38.06
CA SER A 2 8.67 17.32 -37.00
C SER A 2 7.78 16.77 -35.91
N ALA A 3 8.40 16.39 -34.80
CA ALA A 3 7.75 15.79 -33.65
C ALA A 3 6.93 16.87 -32.92
N SER A 4 5.65 16.99 -33.29
CA SER A 4 4.70 17.90 -32.66
C SER A 4 4.00 17.31 -31.44
N SER A 5 4.37 16.12 -30.98
CA SER A 5 3.87 15.56 -29.72
C SER A 5 4.89 15.80 -28.62
N LEU A 6 4.74 16.93 -27.94
CA LEU A 6 5.24 17.08 -26.58
C LEU A 6 4.43 16.09 -25.71
N GLU A 7 4.92 14.86 -25.59
CA GLU A 7 4.38 13.88 -24.65
C GLU A 7 4.61 14.39 -23.23
N ILE A 8 3.57 14.93 -22.60
CA ILE A 8 3.59 15.30 -21.19
C ILE A 8 3.39 14.01 -20.39
N PHE A 9 4.46 13.25 -20.20
CA PHE A 9 4.43 12.14 -19.23
C PHE A 9 4.52 12.73 -17.81
N SER A 10 3.36 13.00 -17.20
CA SER A 10 3.30 13.21 -15.76
C SER A 10 3.70 11.90 -15.07
N ARG A 11 4.86 11.90 -14.41
CA ARG A 11 5.26 10.79 -13.54
C ARG A 11 4.27 10.73 -12.38
N LEU A 12 3.62 9.59 -12.22
CA LEU A 12 2.77 9.35 -11.06
C LEU A 12 3.68 9.20 -9.84
N GLU A 13 3.52 10.10 -8.87
CA GLU A 13 4.26 10.08 -7.61
C GLU A 13 3.32 9.72 -6.46
N ILE A 14 3.75 8.77 -5.62
CA ILE A 14 3.01 8.39 -4.42
C ILE A 14 3.25 9.47 -3.36
N GLN A 15 2.24 10.30 -3.13
CA GLN A 15 2.27 11.34 -2.11
C GLN A 15 1.85 10.80 -0.74
N THR A 16 2.36 11.44 0.32
CA THR A 16 1.93 11.14 1.70
C THR A 16 0.47 11.48 1.89
N VAL A 17 -0.23 10.62 2.62
CA VAL A 17 -1.64 10.85 2.94
C VAL A 17 -1.75 11.20 4.42
N GLY A 18 -2.47 12.29 4.73
CA GLY A 18 -2.82 12.65 6.10
C GLY A 18 -3.91 11.73 6.68
N GLY A 19 -3.99 11.65 8.01
CA GLY A 19 -5.06 10.91 8.69
C GLY A 19 -4.95 9.38 8.58
N ILE A 20 -3.72 8.83 8.56
CA ILE A 20 -3.49 7.37 8.46
C ILE A 20 -4.18 6.61 9.60
N LYS A 21 -4.16 7.15 10.82
CA LYS A 21 -4.81 6.51 11.97
C LYS A 21 -6.32 6.31 11.73
N GLU A 22 -6.99 7.33 11.20
CA GLU A 22 -8.43 7.28 10.91
C GLU A 22 -8.72 6.31 9.76
N LYS A 23 -7.86 6.28 8.73
CA LYS A 23 -7.99 5.35 7.60
C LYS A 23 -7.80 3.90 8.01
N VAL A 24 -6.77 3.60 8.80
CA VAL A 24 -6.49 2.25 9.30
C VAL A 24 -7.60 1.80 10.26
N LEU A 25 -8.06 2.67 11.17
CA LEU A 25 -9.16 2.36 12.07
C LEU A 25 -10.48 2.16 11.32
N GLY A 26 -10.75 2.99 10.31
CA GLY A 26 -11.91 2.85 9.43
C GLY A 26 -11.87 1.55 8.64
N ALA A 27 -10.71 1.19 8.10
CA ALA A 27 -10.49 -0.06 7.39
C ALA A 27 -10.72 -1.28 8.29
N HIS A 28 -10.15 -1.27 9.50
CA HIS A 28 -10.40 -2.30 10.51
C HIS A 28 -11.89 -2.41 10.85
N ARG A 29 -12.58 -1.30 11.09
CA ARG A 29 -14.03 -1.28 11.36
C ARG A 29 -14.88 -1.77 10.18
N ALA A 30 -14.40 -1.56 8.96
CA ALA A 30 -15.02 -2.08 7.74
C ALA A 30 -14.70 -3.56 7.48
N GLY A 31 -13.89 -4.21 8.34
CA GLY A 31 -13.46 -5.59 8.17
C GLY A 31 -12.41 -5.78 7.06
N LEU A 32 -11.78 -4.71 6.60
CA LEU A 32 -10.67 -4.78 5.65
C LEU A 32 -9.42 -5.26 6.38
N ARG A 33 -8.89 -6.39 5.93
CA ARG A 33 -7.70 -7.02 6.53
C ARG A 33 -6.39 -6.59 5.90
N ARG A 34 -6.40 -5.96 4.72
CA ARG A 34 -5.18 -5.50 4.02
C ARG A 34 -5.28 -4.02 3.73
N VAL A 35 -4.19 -3.29 3.98
CA VAL A 35 -4.03 -1.89 3.60
C VAL A 35 -2.64 -1.67 3.02
N ILE A 36 -2.56 -0.97 1.89
CA ILE A 36 -1.30 -0.59 1.25
C ILE A 36 -1.14 0.92 1.42
N LEU A 37 -0.01 1.35 1.99
CA LEU A 37 0.27 2.73 2.33
C LEU A 37 1.59 3.21 1.71
N PRO A 38 1.79 4.53 1.52
CA PRO A 38 3.07 5.07 1.13
C PRO A 38 4.15 4.76 2.17
N LEU A 39 5.38 4.46 1.75
CA LEU A 39 6.52 4.27 2.66
C LEU A 39 6.73 5.49 3.58
N ALA A 40 6.50 6.69 3.06
CA ALA A 40 6.61 7.92 3.82
C ALA A 40 5.63 8.01 5.02
N ASN A 41 4.54 7.22 5.02
CA ASN A 41 3.57 7.14 6.12
C ASN A 41 3.89 6.07 7.17
N GLN A 42 5.02 5.36 7.06
CA GLN A 42 5.42 4.34 8.04
C GLN A 42 5.52 4.90 9.47
N ARG A 43 5.97 6.15 9.63
CA ARG A 43 6.06 6.83 10.93
C ARG A 43 4.69 7.08 11.57
N ASP A 44 3.67 7.35 10.76
CA ASP A 44 2.30 7.54 11.25
C ASP A 44 1.66 6.21 11.67
N VAL A 45 1.94 5.13 10.93
CA VAL A 45 1.45 3.78 11.27
C VAL A 45 2.03 3.30 12.60
N ASP A 46 3.26 3.68 12.94
CA ASP A 46 3.86 3.26 14.21
C ASP A 46 3.03 3.72 15.42
N GLN A 47 2.35 4.86 15.30
CA GLN A 47 1.44 5.40 16.32
C GLN A 47 0.09 4.67 16.44
N VAL A 48 -0.22 3.74 15.53
CA VAL A 48 -1.43 2.90 15.60
C VAL A 48 -1.21 1.79 16.62
N ASP A 49 -2.26 1.43 17.38
CA ASP A 49 -2.23 0.36 18.37
C ASP A 49 -1.78 -0.99 17.78
N LYS A 50 -0.96 -1.72 18.54
CA LYS A 50 -0.41 -3.02 18.13
C LYS A 50 -1.51 -4.05 17.85
N THR A 51 -2.64 -3.99 18.55
CA THR A 51 -3.79 -4.89 18.33
C THR A 51 -4.37 -4.72 16.92
N ILE A 52 -4.50 -3.48 16.43
CA ILE A 52 -5.01 -3.20 15.09
C ILE A 52 -3.96 -3.62 14.04
N LYS A 53 -2.68 -3.32 14.31
CA LYS A 53 -1.57 -3.75 13.44
C LYS A 53 -1.41 -5.27 13.37
N ALA A 54 -1.84 -6.01 14.39
CA ALA A 54 -1.78 -7.47 14.41
C ALA A 54 -2.94 -8.12 13.64
N ASP A 55 -4.10 -7.46 13.59
CA ASP A 55 -5.28 -7.94 12.85
C ASP A 55 -5.27 -7.53 11.37
N MET A 56 -4.43 -6.55 11.01
CA MET A 56 -4.31 -6.01 9.65
C MET A 56 -2.93 -6.28 9.02
N ASP A 57 -2.94 -6.72 7.77
CA ASP A 57 -1.80 -6.77 6.86
C ASP A 57 -1.52 -5.36 6.30
N ILE A 58 -0.56 -4.66 6.92
CA ILE A 58 -0.13 -3.32 6.50
C ILE A 58 1.11 -3.44 5.63
N GLN A 59 0.96 -3.14 4.35
CA GLN A 59 2.04 -3.12 3.39
C GLN A 59 2.42 -1.69 3.01
N PHE A 60 3.70 -1.46 2.74
CA PHE A 60 4.21 -0.15 2.35
C PHE A 60 4.76 -0.18 0.93
N SER A 61 4.52 0.88 0.18
CA SER A 61 4.99 1.05 -1.20
C SER A 61 5.57 2.44 -1.42
N SER A 62 6.65 2.54 -2.18
CA SER A 62 7.27 3.81 -2.57
C SER A 62 7.11 4.14 -4.05
N ASP A 63 6.74 3.17 -4.88
CA ASP A 63 6.60 3.34 -6.33
C ASP A 63 5.27 2.75 -6.82
N ILE A 64 4.73 3.34 -7.88
CA ILE A 64 3.47 2.91 -8.49
C ILE A 64 3.58 1.46 -8.98
N ASP A 65 4.74 1.07 -9.50
CA ASP A 65 4.95 -0.29 -10.02
C ASP A 65 4.86 -1.34 -8.90
N ASP A 66 5.50 -1.08 -7.76
CA ASP A 66 5.42 -1.93 -6.56
C ASP A 66 4.00 -1.96 -5.97
N LEU A 67 3.30 -0.82 -5.98
CA LEU A 67 1.90 -0.75 -5.54
C LEU A 67 0.98 -1.57 -6.47
N LEU A 68 1.17 -1.47 -7.78
CA LEU A 68 0.44 -2.27 -8.76
C LEU A 68 0.72 -3.75 -8.57
N GLN A 69 1.99 -4.13 -8.41
CA GLN A 69 2.36 -5.52 -8.14
C GLN A 69 1.66 -6.05 -6.88
N LYS A 70 1.66 -5.30 -5.78
CA LYS A 70 1.00 -5.70 -4.52
C LYS A 70 -0.52 -5.82 -4.62
N ILE A 71 -1.15 -4.99 -5.46
CA ILE A 71 -2.59 -5.11 -5.74
C ILE A 71 -2.88 -6.34 -6.61
N MET A 72 -2.01 -6.62 -7.58
CA MET A 72 -2.15 -7.73 -8.52
C MET A 72 -1.80 -9.09 -7.88
N GLU A 73 -0.92 -9.11 -6.88
CA GLU A 73 -0.53 -10.29 -6.12
C GLU A 73 -1.69 -10.70 -5.19
N ARG A 74 -2.64 -11.47 -5.74
CA ARG A 74 -3.67 -12.14 -4.95
C ARG A 74 -3.02 -13.18 -4.04
N ASP A 75 -3.35 -13.13 -2.74
CA ASP A 75 -2.90 -14.01 -1.65
C ASP A 75 -2.33 -15.35 -2.11
N ASN A 76 -1.00 -15.43 -2.22
CA ASN A 76 -0.30 -16.70 -2.38
C ASN A 76 0.00 -17.30 -1.00
N THR A 77 -1.06 -17.60 -0.25
CA THR A 77 -0.98 -18.29 1.05
C THR A 77 -0.71 -19.80 0.89
N VAL A 78 -0.34 -20.27 -0.31
CA VAL A 78 -0.15 -21.71 -0.61
C VAL A 78 1.30 -22.15 -0.81
N ASN A 79 2.29 -21.26 -0.81
CA ASN A 79 3.67 -21.66 -1.13
C ASN A 79 4.60 -21.93 0.07
N VAL A 80 4.12 -21.79 1.32
CA VAL A 80 4.94 -22.08 2.53
C VAL A 80 4.73 -23.47 3.10
N LEU A 81 3.73 -24.23 2.63
CA LEU A 81 3.48 -25.62 3.05
C LEU A 81 4.12 -26.67 2.14
N SER A 82 4.72 -26.28 1.00
CA SER A 82 5.39 -27.21 0.07
C SER A 82 6.89 -27.39 0.36
N LYS A 83 7.40 -26.76 1.42
CA LYS A 83 8.84 -26.77 1.77
C LYS A 83 9.15 -27.20 3.21
N LEU A 84 8.17 -27.79 3.89
CA LEU A 84 8.33 -28.60 5.11
C LEU A 84 7.84 -30.01 4.81
#